data_AF-B1I1B7-F1
#
_entry.id   AF-B1I1B7-F1
#
_cell.length_a   1.000
_cell.length_b   1.000
_cell.length_c   1.000
_cell.angle_alpha   90.00
_cell.angle_beta   90.00
_cell.angle_gamma   90.00
#
_symmetry.space_group_name_H-M   'P 1'
#
loop_
_entity.id
_entity.type
_entity.pdbx_description
1 polymer ?
#
loop_
_entity_poly.entity_id
_entity_poly.type
_entity_poly.pdbx_seq_one_letter_code
_entity_poly.pdbx_strand_id
1 'polypeptide(L)'
;MAIIPQQRLFGWQEIDELGDLERFLLVVNHLPDEQLMQKLERERGKGRDDYPVRAVWNSILAGIVFQHVSVESLRRELCRNGQLWELCGFDPARGEDAVPPSYIYSRILVKLMRHADEVENIFTRLVDEIRVLLPDFGRILAIDSKAVSSLARGKKRDEEEKVQKPDGRRDTDADWGRKTYRGRKKGGTLWEKVVWWFGYKLHLVVDAVYELPVGFAVTKASASDVKEGHILIDRVAKEHPEIVARCEALAADKAFDDIKLNVKLWDEYRIKPVIDIRNTWRDGEETWLVTGKENIVYDYRGTVYCCCPETNKHREMAFGGFEKDRETLKYRCPARHYGVECRGMEQCAATGGIRIPLVEDRRIFTPLARSSYKWKTLYKKRTAVERVNARLDEAYGFEKHFIRGLKKMKLRCGLALMVMLAMAVGRLRQKQGIDLRSLVKAA
;
A
#
# COMPACT_ATOMS: atom_id res chain seq x y z
N MET A 1 -43.83 -27.45 34.79
CA MET A 1 -42.70 -26.57 35.17
C MET A 1 -41.43 -27.38 35.08
N ALA A 2 -40.61 -27.16 34.04
CA ALA A 2 -39.28 -27.75 33.99
C ALA A 2 -38.33 -26.79 34.69
N ILE A 3 -37.93 -27.16 35.91
CA ILE A 3 -36.87 -26.49 36.66
C ILE A 3 -35.57 -26.88 35.96
N ILE A 4 -34.88 -25.90 35.36
CA ILE A 4 -33.55 -26.08 34.78
C ILE A 4 -32.55 -26.06 35.94
N PRO A 5 -31.83 -27.17 36.23
CA PRO A 5 -30.79 -27.18 37.23
C PRO A 5 -29.48 -26.69 36.60
N GLN A 6 -28.83 -25.78 37.33
CA GLN A 6 -27.43 -25.39 37.20
C GLN A 6 -27.08 -24.23 36.23
N GLN A 7 -26.86 -23.09 36.89
CA GLN A 7 -26.08 -21.92 36.49
C GLN A 7 -24.74 -22.32 35.86
N ARG A 8 -24.59 -22.10 34.55
CA ARG A 8 -23.27 -21.91 33.94
C ARG A 8 -22.99 -20.41 33.92
N LEU A 9 -22.15 -19.95 34.85
CA LEU A 9 -21.37 -18.73 34.65
C LEU A 9 -20.46 -18.99 33.45
N PHE A 10 -20.57 -18.11 32.46
CA PHE A 10 -19.87 -18.12 31.18
C PHE A 10 -20.48 -19.08 30.14
N GLY A 11 -21.42 -18.52 29.39
CA GLY A 11 -22.01 -19.16 28.20
C GLY A 11 -21.10 -18.98 26.99
N TRP A 12 -21.25 -19.87 26.00
CA TRP A 12 -20.55 -19.85 24.71
C TRP A 12 -20.57 -18.48 23.99
N GLN A 13 -21.46 -17.56 24.37
CA GLN A 13 -21.53 -16.17 23.88
C GLN A 13 -20.35 -15.29 24.32
N GLU A 14 -19.69 -15.59 25.44
CA GLU A 14 -18.51 -14.82 25.86
C GLU A 14 -17.26 -15.21 25.06
N ILE A 15 -17.19 -16.43 24.53
CA ILE A 15 -15.97 -16.95 23.90
C ILE A 15 -15.80 -16.49 22.44
N ASP A 16 -16.84 -15.91 21.81
CA ASP A 16 -16.78 -15.40 20.42
C ASP A 16 -16.94 -13.87 20.31
N GLU A 17 -17.66 -13.21 21.24
CA GLU A 17 -17.82 -11.73 21.25
C GLU A 17 -16.68 -10.99 21.99
N LEU A 18 -15.92 -11.66 22.86
CA LEU A 18 -14.73 -11.10 23.51
C LEU A 18 -13.65 -10.68 22.48
N GLY A 19 -13.63 -11.29 21.29
CA GLY A 19 -12.64 -10.98 20.27
C GLY A 19 -12.69 -9.51 19.81
N ASP A 20 -13.86 -8.94 19.59
CA ASP A 20 -13.98 -7.58 19.05
C ASP A 20 -13.71 -6.50 20.10
N LEU A 21 -14.14 -6.74 21.34
CA LEU A 21 -13.84 -5.88 22.48
C LEU A 21 -12.35 -5.91 22.83
N GLU A 22 -11.72 -7.09 22.79
CA GLU A 22 -10.26 -7.22 22.96
C GLU A 22 -9.50 -6.54 21.83
N ARG A 23 -9.91 -6.70 20.56
CA ARG A 23 -9.33 -5.98 19.41
C ARG A 23 -9.46 -4.47 19.59
N PHE A 24 -10.58 -4.00 20.12
CA PHE A 24 -10.80 -2.58 20.38
C PHE A 24 -9.91 -2.05 21.50
N LEU A 25 -9.83 -2.77 22.62
CA LEU A 25 -8.90 -2.45 23.71
C LEU A 25 -7.45 -2.44 23.22
N LEU A 26 -7.08 -3.38 22.35
CA LEU A 26 -5.77 -3.43 21.73
C LEU A 26 -5.48 -2.16 20.93
N VAL A 27 -6.46 -1.62 20.20
CA VAL A 27 -6.29 -0.35 19.49
C VAL A 27 -6.16 0.81 20.48
N VAL A 28 -7.13 0.99 21.37
CA VAL A 28 -7.19 2.17 22.26
C VAL A 28 -5.97 2.26 23.17
N ASN A 29 -5.47 1.13 23.67
CA ASN A 29 -4.32 1.10 24.58
C ASN A 29 -2.96 1.35 23.88
N HIS A 30 -2.92 1.25 22.55
CA HIS A 30 -1.68 1.34 21.76
C HIS A 30 -1.71 2.45 20.71
N LEU A 31 -2.76 3.28 20.70
CA LEU A 31 -2.89 4.40 19.78
C LEU A 31 -2.27 5.67 20.37
N PRO A 32 -1.24 6.28 19.74
CA PRO A 32 -0.58 7.47 20.27
C PRO A 32 -1.34 8.78 19.94
N ASP A 33 -2.62 8.84 20.30
CA ASP A 33 -3.59 9.89 19.94
C ASP A 33 -3.69 11.08 20.92
N GLU A 34 -2.94 11.05 22.01
CA GLU A 34 -3.02 12.04 23.11
C GLU A 34 -2.93 13.49 22.61
N GLN A 35 -2.01 13.78 21.67
CA GLN A 35 -1.85 15.13 21.14
C GLN A 35 -3.08 15.60 20.35
N LEU A 36 -3.72 14.71 19.58
CA LEU A 36 -4.96 14.99 18.88
C LEU A 36 -6.09 15.23 19.88
N MET A 37 -6.19 14.40 20.93
CA MET A 37 -7.22 14.56 21.97
C MET A 37 -7.09 15.90 22.67
N GLN A 38 -5.89 16.29 23.11
CA GLN A 38 -5.63 17.58 23.74
C GLN A 38 -5.96 18.77 22.83
N LYS A 39 -5.74 18.66 21.51
CA LYS A 39 -6.15 19.71 20.56
C LYS A 39 -7.68 19.81 20.48
N LEU A 40 -8.37 18.69 20.32
CA LEU A 40 -9.83 18.66 20.22
C LEU A 40 -10.53 19.12 21.51
N GLU A 41 -9.96 18.77 22.67
CA GLU A 41 -10.43 19.20 23.99
C GLU A 41 -10.22 20.70 24.21
N ARG A 42 -9.04 21.24 23.85
CA ARG A 42 -8.78 22.68 23.88
C ARG A 42 -9.74 23.46 22.98
N GLU A 43 -10.02 22.95 21.78
CA GLU A 43 -11.02 23.54 20.88
C GLU A 43 -12.45 23.48 21.42
N ARG A 44 -12.78 22.46 22.24
CA ARG A 44 -14.08 22.40 22.93
C ARG A 44 -14.17 23.48 24.00
N GLY A 45 -13.07 23.74 24.71
CA GLY A 45 -13.03 24.70 25.81
C GLY A 45 -14.06 24.37 26.90
N LYS A 46 -14.78 25.39 27.38
CA LYS A 46 -15.81 25.25 28.42
C LYS A 46 -17.22 24.95 27.88
N GLY A 47 -17.33 24.52 26.63
CA GLY A 47 -18.63 24.13 26.04
C GLY A 47 -19.25 22.91 26.73
N ARG A 48 -20.53 22.62 26.44
CA ARG A 48 -21.23 21.42 26.94
C ARG A 48 -20.40 20.16 26.71
N ASP A 49 -20.40 19.27 27.69
CA ASP A 49 -19.62 18.03 27.70
C ASP A 49 -20.52 16.79 27.75
N ASP A 50 -21.75 16.93 27.24
CA ASP A 50 -22.75 15.87 27.21
C ASP A 50 -22.23 14.62 26.45
N TYR A 51 -21.24 14.78 25.58
CA TYR A 51 -20.54 13.67 24.91
C TYR A 51 -19.04 13.97 24.89
N PRO A 52 -18.26 13.41 25.84
CA PRO A 52 -16.83 13.69 25.96
C PRO A 52 -16.08 13.40 24.66
N VAL A 53 -15.10 14.25 24.33
CA VAL A 53 -14.33 14.17 23.08
C VAL A 53 -13.69 12.79 22.91
N ARG A 54 -13.04 12.27 23.96
CA ARG A 54 -12.41 10.95 23.96
C ARG A 54 -13.41 9.82 23.78
N ALA A 55 -14.58 9.91 24.42
CA ALA A 55 -15.61 8.89 24.27
C ALA A 55 -16.15 8.79 22.84
N VAL A 56 -16.40 9.94 22.20
CA VAL A 56 -16.82 9.99 20.79
C VAL A 56 -15.69 9.55 19.85
N TRP A 57 -14.43 9.87 20.16
CA TRP A 57 -13.28 9.40 19.40
C TRP A 57 -13.12 7.88 19.47
N ASN A 58 -13.16 7.33 20.68
CA ASN A 58 -13.11 5.90 20.95
C ASN A 58 -14.25 5.15 20.24
N SER A 59 -15.45 5.71 20.23
CA SER A 59 -16.57 5.09 19.50
C SER A 59 -16.38 5.11 17.97
N ILE A 60 -15.69 6.11 17.42
CA ILE A 60 -15.30 6.10 16.00
C ILE A 60 -14.29 4.99 15.71
N LEU A 61 -13.30 4.79 16.59
CA LEU A 61 -12.34 3.69 16.48
C LEU A 61 -13.03 2.33 16.59
N ALA A 62 -13.94 2.17 17.55
CA ALA A 62 -14.80 0.99 17.67
C ALA A 62 -15.58 0.75 16.38
N GLY A 63 -16.16 1.79 15.78
CA GLY A 63 -16.84 1.70 14.48
C GLY A 63 -15.98 1.09 13.38
N ILE A 64 -14.67 1.32 13.41
CA ILE A 64 -13.71 0.75 12.45
C ILE A 64 -13.37 -0.70 12.82
N VAL A 65 -13.07 -0.97 14.10
CA VAL A 65 -12.70 -2.31 14.58
C VAL A 65 -13.84 -3.32 14.40
N PHE A 66 -15.07 -2.90 14.71
CA PHE A 66 -16.31 -3.67 14.57
C PHE A 66 -16.88 -3.61 13.14
N GLN A 67 -16.18 -2.93 12.21
CA GLN A 67 -16.52 -2.88 10.78
C GLN A 67 -17.93 -2.33 10.49
N HIS A 68 -18.37 -1.34 11.26
CA HIS A 68 -19.66 -0.70 11.03
C HIS A 68 -19.64 0.19 9.78
N VAL A 69 -20.49 -0.15 8.82
CA VAL A 69 -20.60 0.53 7.51
C VAL A 69 -21.13 1.97 7.58
N SER A 70 -21.73 2.38 8.70
CA SER A 70 -22.28 3.73 8.89
C SER A 70 -22.33 4.16 10.36
N VAL A 71 -22.45 5.46 10.59
CA VAL A 71 -22.66 6.04 11.93
C VAL A 71 -23.93 5.49 12.58
N GLU A 72 -25.01 5.30 11.83
CA GLU A 72 -26.25 4.74 12.38
C GLU A 72 -26.10 3.27 12.77
N SER A 73 -25.30 2.50 12.03
CA SER A 73 -24.96 1.13 12.42
C SER A 73 -24.18 1.11 13.73
N LEU A 74 -23.18 1.96 13.88
CA LEU A 74 -22.41 2.11 15.13
C LEU A 74 -23.31 2.57 16.29
N ARG A 75 -24.22 3.52 16.06
CA ARG A 75 -25.14 4.00 17.11
C ARG A 75 -26.04 2.88 17.61
N ARG A 76 -26.57 2.04 16.71
CA ARG A 76 -27.35 0.85 17.09
C ARG A 76 -26.52 -0.14 17.91
N GLU A 77 -25.24 -0.30 17.57
CA GLU A 77 -24.30 -1.12 18.37
C GLU A 77 -24.14 -0.57 19.78
N LEU A 78 -23.84 0.73 19.91
CA LEU A 78 -23.65 1.38 21.20
C LEU A 78 -24.92 1.33 22.07
N CYS A 79 -26.11 1.38 21.47
CA CYS A 79 -27.36 1.21 22.22
C CYS A 79 -27.57 -0.21 22.74
N ARG A 80 -27.10 -1.24 22.02
CA ARG A 80 -27.31 -2.66 22.43
C ARG A 80 -26.16 -3.22 23.27
N ASN A 81 -24.95 -2.68 23.12
CA ASN A 81 -23.73 -3.20 23.73
C ASN A 81 -23.23 -2.24 24.80
N GLY A 82 -23.72 -2.43 26.03
CA GLY A 82 -23.32 -1.63 27.19
C GLY A 82 -21.82 -1.74 27.52
N GLN A 83 -21.20 -2.89 27.26
CA GLN A 83 -19.76 -3.07 27.47
C GLN A 83 -18.93 -2.20 26.51
N LEU A 84 -19.26 -2.21 25.21
CA LEU A 84 -18.56 -1.37 24.23
C LEU A 84 -18.69 0.11 24.58
N TRP A 85 -19.89 0.51 25.00
CA TRP A 85 -20.20 1.86 25.43
C TRP A 85 -19.37 2.29 26.65
N GLU A 86 -19.26 1.43 27.67
CA GLU A 86 -18.40 1.65 28.83
C GLU A 86 -16.91 1.73 28.42
N LEU A 87 -16.44 0.81 27.58
CA LEU A 87 -15.06 0.81 27.08
C LEU A 87 -14.73 2.05 26.24
N CYS A 88 -15.71 2.65 25.56
CA CYS A 88 -15.51 3.92 24.89
C CYS A 88 -15.27 5.06 25.90
N GLY A 89 -15.76 4.94 27.14
CA GLY A 89 -15.65 5.96 28.18
C GLY A 89 -16.87 6.86 28.28
N PHE A 90 -18.05 6.38 27.88
CA PHE A 90 -19.31 7.07 28.14
C PHE A 90 -19.81 6.77 29.56
N ASP A 91 -20.60 7.69 30.13
CA ASP A 91 -21.11 7.59 31.51
C ASP A 91 -22.21 6.52 31.67
N PRO A 92 -21.95 5.42 32.42
CA PRO A 92 -22.91 4.34 32.64
C PRO A 92 -24.25 4.79 33.26
N ALA A 93 -24.26 5.88 34.02
CA ALA A 93 -25.45 6.36 34.71
C ALA A 93 -26.50 6.96 33.76
N ARG A 94 -26.10 7.32 32.54
CA ARG A 94 -26.98 7.97 31.55
C ARG A 94 -27.69 6.98 30.62
N GLY A 95 -27.38 5.68 30.69
CA GLY A 95 -27.98 4.67 29.82
C GLY A 95 -27.94 5.06 28.34
N GLU A 96 -29.06 4.88 27.63
CA GLU A 96 -29.16 5.21 26.19
C GLU A 96 -28.88 6.68 25.87
N ASP A 97 -29.14 7.61 26.80
CA ASP A 97 -28.92 9.05 26.60
C ASP A 97 -27.43 9.43 26.50
N ALA A 98 -26.52 8.52 26.80
CA ALA A 98 -25.09 8.72 26.57
C ALA A 98 -24.66 8.38 25.15
N VAL A 99 -25.47 7.66 24.37
CA VAL A 99 -25.13 7.34 22.97
C VAL A 99 -25.25 8.63 22.13
N PRO A 100 -24.16 9.12 21.51
CA PRO A 100 -24.22 10.38 20.80
C PRO A 100 -25.19 10.34 19.62
N PRO A 101 -26.01 11.39 19.43
CA PRO A 101 -26.81 11.53 18.22
C PRO A 101 -25.90 11.75 17.00
N SER A 102 -26.38 11.39 15.80
CA SER A 102 -25.56 11.34 14.58
C SER A 102 -24.94 12.68 14.16
N TYR A 103 -25.53 13.81 14.56
CA TYR A 103 -24.96 15.13 14.32
C TYR A 103 -23.68 15.38 15.13
N ILE A 104 -23.48 14.71 16.27
CA ILE A 104 -22.23 14.78 17.05
C ILE A 104 -21.08 14.15 16.27
N TYR A 105 -21.31 12.95 15.70
CA TYR A 105 -20.36 12.30 14.79
C TYR A 105 -20.03 13.16 13.57
N SER A 106 -21.03 13.83 12.99
CA SER A 106 -20.81 14.75 11.89
C SER A 106 -19.90 15.92 12.29
N ARG A 107 -20.11 16.50 13.48
CA ARG A 107 -19.30 17.62 14.01
C ARG A 107 -17.86 17.21 14.31
N ILE A 108 -17.64 16.08 14.97
CA ILE A 108 -16.28 15.62 15.27
C ILE A 108 -15.52 15.23 14.00
N LEU A 109 -16.16 14.59 13.02
CA LEU A 109 -15.52 14.30 11.72
C LEU A 109 -15.10 15.57 10.99
N VAL A 110 -15.88 16.66 11.10
CA VAL A 110 -15.48 17.97 10.56
C VAL A 110 -14.25 18.52 11.28
N LYS A 111 -14.14 18.36 12.60
CA LYS A 111 -12.95 18.75 13.36
C LYS A 111 -11.74 17.89 12.98
N LEU A 112 -11.90 16.57 12.91
CA LEU A 112 -10.84 15.65 12.50
C LEU A 112 -10.33 15.94 11.08
N MET A 113 -11.19 16.36 10.16
CA MET A 113 -10.74 16.80 8.82
C MET A 113 -9.92 18.10 8.84
N ARG A 114 -10.07 18.95 9.87
CA ARG A 114 -9.24 20.15 10.05
C ARG A 114 -7.89 19.80 10.65
N HIS A 115 -7.83 18.76 11.49
CA HIS A 115 -6.63 18.19 12.10
C HIS A 115 -6.19 16.90 11.41
N ALA A 116 -6.32 16.82 10.08
CA ALA A 116 -5.97 15.61 9.33
C ALA A 116 -4.45 15.31 9.40
N ASP A 117 -3.64 16.36 9.55
CA ASP A 117 -2.20 16.29 9.82
C ASP A 117 -1.90 15.54 11.11
N GLU A 118 -2.70 15.70 12.16
CA GLU A 118 -2.52 14.95 13.41
C GLU A 118 -2.86 13.46 13.26
N VAL A 119 -3.85 13.12 12.43
CA VAL A 119 -4.15 11.72 12.10
C VAL A 119 -2.98 11.11 11.30
N GLU A 120 -2.41 11.85 10.35
CA GLU A 120 -1.19 11.45 9.65
C GLU A 120 0.00 11.31 10.62
N ASN A 121 0.15 12.21 11.60
CA ASN A 121 1.21 12.11 12.62
C ASN A 121 1.06 10.86 13.51
N ILE A 122 -0.16 10.47 13.89
CA ILE A 122 -0.40 9.23 14.64
C ILE A 122 0.03 8.02 13.78
N PHE A 123 -0.33 8.01 12.49
CA PHE A 123 0.11 6.99 11.55
C PHE A 123 1.65 6.91 11.49
N THR A 124 2.33 8.04 11.30
CA THR A 124 3.81 8.12 11.27
C THR A 124 4.43 7.54 12.55
N ARG A 125 3.93 7.92 13.74
CA ARG A 125 4.45 7.39 15.01
C ARG A 125 4.29 5.88 15.12
N LEU A 126 3.17 5.33 14.68
CA LEU A 126 2.94 3.89 14.68
C LEU A 126 3.89 3.16 13.72
N VAL A 127 4.17 3.73 12.53
CA VAL A 127 5.18 3.18 11.60
C VAL A 127 6.57 3.15 12.24
N ASP A 128 6.98 4.24 12.89
CA ASP A 128 8.27 4.32 13.59
C ASP A 128 8.36 3.32 14.75
N GLU A 129 7.27 3.16 15.50
CA GLU A 129 7.20 2.19 16.58
C GLU A 129 7.31 0.76 16.08
N ILE A 130 6.58 0.40 15.02
CA ILE A 130 6.67 -0.92 14.39
C ILE A 130 8.09 -1.20 13.90
N ARG A 131 8.75 -0.21 13.31
CA ARG A 131 10.15 -0.32 12.88
C ARG A 131 11.11 -0.63 14.04
N VAL A 132 10.85 -0.09 15.24
CA VAL A 132 11.63 -0.41 16.45
C VAL A 132 11.33 -1.84 16.92
N LEU A 133 10.05 -2.24 16.91
CA LEU A 133 9.60 -3.57 17.34
C LEU A 133 9.99 -4.69 16.36
N LEU A 134 10.14 -4.38 15.07
CA LEU A 134 10.45 -5.31 14.00
C LEU A 134 11.69 -4.87 13.22
N PRO A 135 12.89 -5.42 13.54
CA PRO A 135 14.14 -5.02 12.88
C PRO A 135 14.14 -5.17 11.35
N ASP A 136 13.41 -6.15 10.82
CA ASP A 136 13.31 -6.40 9.38
C ASP A 136 12.23 -5.58 8.66
N PHE A 137 11.41 -4.81 9.39
CA PHE A 137 10.37 -3.98 8.81
C PHE A 137 10.99 -2.88 7.93
N GLY A 138 10.48 -2.78 6.69
CA GLY A 138 10.93 -1.82 5.69
C GLY A 138 12.08 -2.32 4.80
N ARG A 139 12.60 -3.54 5.00
CA ARG A 139 13.69 -4.08 4.16
C ARG A 139 13.29 -4.29 2.71
N ILE A 140 12.03 -4.67 2.47
CA ILE A 140 11.48 -4.83 1.13
C ILE A 140 10.14 -4.10 1.10
N LEU A 141 10.06 -3.07 0.27
CA LEU A 141 8.83 -2.29 0.11
C LEU A 141 8.10 -2.71 -1.17
N ALA A 142 6.79 -2.57 -1.17
CA ALA A 142 5.96 -2.66 -2.36
C ALA A 142 5.10 -1.40 -2.50
N ILE A 143 4.97 -0.88 -3.72
CA ILE A 143 4.10 0.26 -4.03
C ILE A 143 3.06 -0.14 -5.06
N ASP A 144 1.82 0.31 -4.84
CA ASP A 144 0.73 0.19 -5.79
C ASP A 144 -0.33 1.26 -5.51
N SER A 145 -1.20 1.48 -6.48
CA SER A 145 -2.37 2.32 -6.34
C SER A 145 -3.66 1.52 -6.51
N LYS A 146 -4.67 1.95 -5.77
CA LYS A 146 -5.98 1.33 -5.75
C LYS A 146 -7.07 2.35 -6.09
N ALA A 147 -7.93 1.96 -7.02
CA ALA A 147 -9.16 2.68 -7.31
C ALA A 147 -10.11 2.61 -6.12
N VAL A 148 -10.65 3.78 -5.72
CA VAL A 148 -11.69 3.91 -4.70
C VAL A 148 -12.89 4.59 -5.35
N SER A 149 -13.90 3.79 -5.70
CA SER A 149 -15.04 4.24 -6.50
C SER A 149 -16.05 5.01 -5.64
N SER A 150 -16.46 6.18 -6.12
CA SER A 150 -17.61 6.87 -5.55
C SER A 150 -18.91 6.31 -6.13
N LEU A 151 -19.94 6.23 -5.29
CA LEU A 151 -21.32 5.94 -5.69
C LEU A 151 -22.04 7.17 -6.32
N ALA A 152 -21.40 8.33 -6.36
CA ALA A 152 -21.94 9.50 -7.02
C ALA A 152 -21.92 9.33 -8.55
N ARG A 153 -22.90 9.90 -9.23
CA ARG A 153 -22.91 9.96 -10.70
C ARG A 153 -21.86 10.97 -11.15
N GLY A 154 -20.75 10.49 -11.68
CA GLY A 154 -19.74 11.35 -12.31
C GLY A 154 -20.32 12.07 -13.52
N LYS A 155 -19.98 13.34 -13.70
CA LYS A 155 -20.35 14.09 -14.90
C LYS A 155 -19.57 13.57 -16.12
N LYS A 156 -20.19 13.61 -17.30
CA LYS A 156 -19.48 13.28 -18.55
C LYS A 156 -18.43 14.34 -18.84
N ARG A 157 -17.35 13.94 -19.53
CA ARG A 157 -16.16 14.76 -19.79
C ARG A 157 -16.44 16.05 -20.58
N ASP A 158 -17.60 16.14 -21.23
CA ASP A 158 -18.01 17.25 -22.12
C ASP A 158 -18.94 18.28 -21.46
N GLU A 159 -19.30 18.09 -20.18
CA GLU A 159 -20.03 19.11 -19.41
C GLU A 159 -19.03 20.08 -18.78
N GLU A 160 -19.07 21.35 -19.17
CA GLU A 160 -18.21 22.42 -18.62
C GLU A 160 -18.02 22.29 -17.10
N GLU A 161 -16.77 22.29 -16.65
CA GLU A 161 -16.38 22.35 -15.22
C GLU A 161 -16.76 23.70 -14.61
N LYS A 162 -18.07 23.94 -14.40
CA LYS A 162 -18.46 24.94 -13.39
C LYS A 162 -18.04 24.39 -12.04
N VAL A 163 -16.97 24.95 -11.47
CA VAL A 163 -16.53 24.68 -10.09
C VAL A 163 -17.72 24.92 -9.16
N GLN A 164 -18.40 23.85 -8.77
CA GLN A 164 -19.52 23.95 -7.86
C GLN A 164 -18.96 24.13 -6.45
N LYS A 165 -19.51 25.09 -5.70
CA LYS A 165 -19.12 25.28 -4.31
C LYS A 165 -19.33 23.95 -3.53
N PRO A 166 -18.35 23.50 -2.74
CA PRO A 166 -18.51 22.29 -1.94
C PRO A 166 -19.67 22.46 -0.96
N ASP A 167 -20.69 21.61 -1.08
CA ASP A 167 -21.83 21.57 -0.14
C ASP A 167 -21.65 20.48 0.94
N GLY A 168 -20.53 19.75 0.88
CA GLY A 168 -20.21 18.66 1.81
C GLY A 168 -21.05 17.40 1.62
N ARG A 169 -21.94 17.33 0.62
CA ARG A 169 -22.84 16.19 0.34
C ARG A 169 -22.57 15.52 -1.00
N ARG A 170 -22.07 16.25 -1.98
CA ARG A 170 -21.72 15.75 -3.33
C ARG A 170 -20.21 15.54 -3.49
N ASP A 171 -19.84 14.64 -4.40
CA ASP A 171 -18.46 14.46 -4.85
C ASP A 171 -18.13 15.46 -5.98
N THR A 172 -17.99 16.74 -5.61
CA THR A 172 -17.63 17.80 -6.56
C THR A 172 -16.15 17.82 -6.91
N ASP A 173 -15.32 17.11 -6.15
CA ASP A 173 -13.86 17.06 -6.25
C ASP A 173 -13.31 15.69 -6.70
N ALA A 174 -14.18 14.71 -6.96
CA ALA A 174 -13.84 13.45 -7.62
C ALA A 174 -13.78 13.61 -9.14
N ASP A 175 -13.05 12.71 -9.81
CA ASP A 175 -12.98 12.67 -11.27
C ASP A 175 -12.92 11.22 -11.80
N TRP A 176 -12.73 11.09 -13.11
CA TRP A 176 -12.66 9.79 -13.78
C TRP A 176 -11.23 9.27 -13.88
N GLY A 177 -11.01 8.06 -13.39
CA GLY A 177 -9.82 7.27 -13.61
C GLY A 177 -10.00 6.26 -14.75
N ARG A 178 -8.89 5.88 -15.38
CA ARG A 178 -8.83 4.86 -16.44
C ARG A 178 -7.69 3.89 -16.18
N LYS A 179 -7.97 2.59 -16.18
CA LYS A 179 -6.96 1.52 -16.09
C LYS A 179 -7.15 0.56 -17.26
N THR A 180 -6.10 0.39 -18.06
CA THR A 180 -6.10 -0.48 -19.22
C THR A 180 -5.32 -1.76 -18.91
N TYR A 181 -6.02 -2.88 -18.87
CA TYR A 181 -5.44 -4.21 -18.76
C TYR A 181 -5.16 -4.74 -20.16
N ARG A 182 -3.97 -5.26 -20.37
CA ARG A 182 -3.55 -5.91 -21.62
C ARG A 182 -2.93 -7.24 -21.31
N GLY A 183 -3.22 -8.25 -22.11
CA GLY A 183 -2.61 -9.57 -21.98
C GLY A 183 -2.64 -10.34 -23.29
N ARG A 184 -2.06 -11.54 -23.27
CA ARG A 184 -2.05 -12.47 -24.40
C ARG A 184 -2.79 -13.74 -23.98
N LYS A 185 -3.79 -14.18 -24.76
CA LYS A 185 -4.50 -15.45 -24.54
C LYS A 185 -3.58 -16.64 -24.86
N LYS A 186 -3.92 -17.84 -24.39
CA LYS A 186 -3.19 -19.09 -24.68
C LYS A 186 -2.97 -19.34 -26.19
N GLY A 187 -3.84 -18.83 -27.05
CA GLY A 187 -3.72 -18.92 -28.52
C GLY A 187 -2.95 -17.75 -29.18
N GLY A 188 -2.27 -16.90 -28.41
CA GLY A 188 -1.47 -15.81 -28.94
C GLY A 188 -2.20 -14.49 -29.21
N THR A 189 -3.55 -14.49 -29.20
CA THR A 189 -4.37 -13.27 -29.39
C THR A 189 -4.19 -12.29 -28.24
N LEU A 190 -3.90 -11.03 -28.56
CA LEU A 190 -3.86 -9.94 -27.58
C LEU A 190 -5.28 -9.56 -27.15
N TRP A 191 -5.48 -9.28 -25.87
CA TRP A 191 -6.72 -8.72 -25.35
C TRP A 191 -6.45 -7.42 -24.61
N GLU A 192 -7.39 -6.50 -24.70
CA GLU A 192 -7.40 -5.25 -23.97
C GLU A 192 -8.73 -5.10 -23.23
N LYS A 193 -8.69 -4.76 -21.94
CA LYS A 193 -9.85 -4.38 -21.14
C LYS A 193 -9.59 -3.01 -20.53
N VAL A 194 -10.40 -2.03 -20.88
CA VAL A 194 -10.36 -0.70 -20.26
C VAL A 194 -11.41 -0.64 -19.16
N VAL A 195 -10.98 -0.31 -17.95
CA VAL A 195 -11.85 -0.08 -16.80
C VAL A 195 -11.82 1.41 -16.47
N TRP A 196 -13.00 2.00 -16.34
CA TRP A 196 -13.20 3.36 -15.88
C TRP A 196 -13.85 3.34 -14.52
N TRP A 197 -13.50 4.29 -13.66
CA TRP A 197 -14.19 4.51 -12.40
C TRP A 197 -14.25 6.00 -12.09
N PHE A 198 -15.32 6.43 -11.46
CA PHE A 198 -15.44 7.78 -10.92
C PHE A 198 -15.12 7.74 -9.43
N GLY A 199 -14.29 8.65 -8.93
CA GLY A 199 -13.94 8.70 -7.52
C GLY A 199 -12.51 9.15 -7.26
N TYR A 200 -11.81 8.35 -6.47
CA TYR A 200 -10.49 8.64 -5.95
C TYR A 200 -9.52 7.48 -6.22
N LYS A 201 -8.28 7.68 -5.78
CA LYS A 201 -7.22 6.68 -5.82
C LYS A 201 -6.42 6.74 -4.52
N LEU A 202 -6.21 5.58 -3.90
CA LEU A 202 -5.35 5.41 -2.73
C LEU A 202 -4.01 4.82 -3.20
N HIS A 203 -2.92 5.53 -2.97
CA HIS A 203 -1.55 5.07 -3.22
C HIS A 203 -0.97 4.58 -1.91
N LEU A 204 -0.33 3.41 -1.93
CA LEU A 204 0.23 2.78 -0.73
C LEU A 204 1.67 2.35 -0.98
N VAL A 205 2.54 2.65 -0.01
CA VAL A 205 3.82 1.96 0.20
C VAL A 205 3.62 1.05 1.41
N VAL A 206 3.94 -0.23 1.24
CA VAL A 206 3.78 -1.25 2.29
C VAL A 206 5.07 -2.03 2.48
N ASP A 207 5.30 -2.51 3.69
CA ASP A 207 6.30 -3.54 3.93
C ASP A 207 5.84 -4.87 3.34
N ALA A 208 6.70 -5.50 2.55
CA ALA A 208 6.33 -6.70 1.79
C ALA A 208 6.50 -8.01 2.57
N VAL A 209 6.90 -7.95 3.84
CA VAL A 209 7.08 -9.11 4.74
C VAL A 209 5.92 -9.19 5.73
N TYR A 210 5.69 -8.14 6.49
CA TYR A 210 4.64 -8.03 7.50
C TYR A 210 3.32 -7.53 6.91
N GLU A 211 3.35 -6.97 5.70
CA GLU A 211 2.17 -6.46 4.98
C GLU A 211 1.48 -5.32 5.75
N LEU A 212 2.28 -4.44 6.31
CA LEU A 212 1.81 -3.27 7.05
C LEU A 212 2.11 -2.01 6.22
N PRO A 213 1.22 -1.01 6.24
CA PRO A 213 1.43 0.24 5.52
C PRO A 213 2.59 1.02 6.12
N VAL A 214 3.41 1.61 5.25
CA VAL A 214 4.56 2.46 5.59
C VAL A 214 4.30 3.90 5.16
N GLY A 215 3.53 4.10 4.09
CA GLY A 215 3.10 5.42 3.65
C GLY A 215 1.87 5.34 2.77
N PHE A 216 1.06 6.40 2.75
CA PHE A 216 -0.11 6.47 1.89
C PHE A 216 -0.38 7.88 1.35
N ALA A 217 -1.15 7.95 0.27
CA ALA A 217 -1.71 9.20 -0.24
C ALA A 217 -3.06 8.94 -0.92
N VAL A 218 -4.02 9.86 -0.76
CA VAL A 218 -5.28 9.81 -1.49
C VAL A 218 -5.36 10.96 -2.47
N THR A 219 -5.61 10.64 -3.73
CA THR A 219 -5.72 11.59 -4.83
C THR A 219 -7.04 11.43 -5.57
N LYS A 220 -7.30 12.31 -6.53
CA LYS A 220 -8.34 12.08 -7.53
C LYS A 220 -8.03 10.84 -8.38
N ALA A 221 -9.04 10.24 -9.00
CA ALA A 221 -8.90 9.01 -9.78
C ALA A 221 -7.99 9.16 -11.00
N SER A 222 -7.95 10.34 -11.61
CA SER A 222 -7.13 10.66 -12.79
C SER A 222 -5.62 10.78 -12.50
N ALA A 223 -5.21 10.86 -11.23
CA ALA A 223 -3.81 11.07 -10.84
C ALA A 223 -2.89 9.95 -11.36
N SER A 224 -1.66 10.32 -11.73
CA SER A 224 -0.69 9.41 -12.31
C SER A 224 0.05 8.61 -11.24
N ASP A 225 0.03 7.28 -11.35
CA ASP A 225 0.64 6.36 -10.38
C ASP A 225 2.13 6.63 -10.20
N VAL A 226 2.88 6.78 -11.29
CA VAL A 226 4.33 7.04 -11.21
C VAL A 226 4.65 8.40 -10.56
N LYS A 227 3.89 9.45 -10.87
CA LYS A 227 4.11 10.78 -10.29
C LYS A 227 3.84 10.79 -8.79
N GLU A 228 2.71 10.22 -8.37
CA GLU A 228 2.38 10.08 -6.96
C GLU A 228 3.32 9.12 -6.25
N GLY A 229 3.82 8.09 -6.95
CA GLY A 229 4.86 7.21 -6.45
C GLY A 229 6.14 7.95 -6.07
N HIS A 230 6.62 8.86 -6.92
CA HIS A 230 7.76 9.73 -6.58
C HIS A 230 7.49 10.55 -5.31
N ILE A 231 6.33 11.21 -5.24
CA ILE A 231 5.96 12.07 -4.10
C ILE A 231 5.88 11.24 -2.81
N LEU A 232 5.28 10.05 -2.89
CA LEU A 232 5.09 9.18 -1.74
C LEU A 232 6.41 8.59 -1.25
N ILE A 233 7.32 8.22 -2.15
CA ILE A 233 8.67 7.75 -1.77
C ILE A 233 9.46 8.87 -1.10
N ASP A 234 9.43 10.09 -1.62
CA ASP A 234 10.11 11.24 -1.00
C ASP A 234 9.53 11.56 0.38
N ARG A 235 8.21 11.41 0.53
CA ARG A 235 7.52 11.56 1.82
C ARG A 235 8.00 10.51 2.82
N VAL A 236 8.02 9.22 2.43
CA VAL A 236 8.53 8.14 3.28
C VAL A 236 10.01 8.35 3.63
N ALA A 237 10.82 8.85 2.70
CA ALA A 237 12.23 9.17 2.98
C ALA A 237 12.39 10.30 4.00
N LYS A 238 11.51 11.31 3.94
CA LYS A 238 11.51 12.43 4.89
C LYS A 238 10.99 12.02 6.26
N GLU A 239 9.90 11.27 6.32
CA GLU A 239 9.21 10.91 7.56
C GLU A 239 9.88 9.72 8.26
N HIS A 240 10.41 8.76 7.49
CA HIS A 240 11.00 7.52 7.97
C HIS A 240 12.38 7.25 7.34
N PRO A 241 13.38 8.13 7.54
CA PRO A 241 14.70 8.00 6.91
C PRO A 241 15.38 6.66 7.24
N GLU A 242 15.15 6.12 8.44
CA GLU A 242 15.73 4.84 8.86
C GLU A 242 15.12 3.62 8.15
N ILE A 243 13.88 3.71 7.65
CA ILE A 243 13.27 2.70 6.79
C ILE A 243 13.94 2.75 5.41
N VAL A 244 14.10 3.94 4.85
CA VAL A 244 14.76 4.11 3.54
C VAL A 244 16.21 3.66 3.59
N ALA A 245 16.95 3.99 4.65
CA ALA A 245 18.34 3.60 4.82
C ALA A 245 18.56 2.08 4.85
N ARG A 246 17.59 1.30 5.35
CA ARG A 246 17.66 -0.18 5.39
C ARG A 246 16.93 -0.87 4.24
N CYS A 247 16.20 -0.12 3.41
CA CYS A 247 15.42 -0.69 2.33
C CYS A 247 16.35 -1.24 1.24
N GLU A 248 16.25 -2.54 0.99
CA GLU A 248 17.08 -3.22 -0.01
C GLU A 248 16.49 -3.11 -1.40
N ALA A 249 15.16 -3.16 -1.49
CA ALA A 249 14.43 -3.24 -2.74
C ALA A 249 13.01 -2.68 -2.62
N LEU A 250 12.56 -2.03 -3.69
CA LEU A 250 11.17 -1.59 -3.85
C LEU A 250 10.56 -2.26 -5.08
N ALA A 251 9.47 -2.98 -4.87
CA ALA A 251 8.74 -3.69 -5.91
C ALA A 251 7.50 -2.91 -6.37
N ALA A 252 7.31 -2.81 -7.68
CA ALA A 252 6.16 -2.10 -8.26
C ALA A 252 5.73 -2.75 -9.58
N ASP A 253 4.50 -2.51 -10.00
CA ASP A 253 4.02 -2.95 -11.30
C ASP A 253 4.51 -2.03 -12.44
N LYS A 254 4.14 -2.39 -13.67
CA LYS A 254 4.53 -1.64 -14.87
C LYS A 254 3.93 -0.23 -14.97
N ALA A 255 3.02 0.18 -14.10
CA ALA A 255 2.52 1.55 -14.05
C ALA A 255 3.59 2.51 -13.50
N PHE A 256 4.56 1.98 -12.75
CA PHE A 256 5.71 2.70 -12.19
C PHE A 256 6.98 2.59 -13.05
N ASP A 257 6.90 1.98 -14.22
CA ASP A 257 8.02 1.85 -15.16
C ASP A 257 8.46 3.20 -15.71
N ASP A 258 9.49 3.79 -15.08
CA ASP A 258 10.03 5.10 -15.39
C ASP A 258 11.53 5.19 -15.05
N ILE A 259 12.28 5.88 -15.94
CA ILE A 259 13.73 6.06 -15.79
C ILE A 259 14.06 6.87 -14.54
N LYS A 260 13.32 7.97 -14.30
CA LYS A 260 13.59 8.86 -13.17
C LYS A 260 13.33 8.14 -11.87
N LEU A 261 12.33 7.26 -11.82
CA LEU A 261 12.05 6.46 -10.63
C LEU A 261 13.18 5.46 -10.35
N ASN A 262 13.66 4.72 -11.36
CA ASN A 262 14.80 3.82 -11.20
C ASN A 262 16.05 4.56 -10.72
N VAL A 263 16.33 5.72 -11.32
CA VAL A 263 17.45 6.61 -10.97
C VAL A 263 17.32 7.08 -9.53
N LYS A 264 16.18 7.64 -9.14
CA LYS A 264 15.92 8.07 -7.76
C LYS A 264 16.14 6.95 -6.75
N LEU A 265 15.55 5.78 -6.99
CA LEU A 265 15.66 4.65 -6.07
C LEU A 265 17.10 4.21 -5.86
N TRP A 266 17.89 4.07 -6.94
CA TRP A 266 19.26 3.59 -6.81
C TRP A 266 20.27 4.68 -6.46
N ASP A 267 20.20 5.84 -7.10
CA ASP A 267 21.25 6.86 -7.03
C ASP A 267 21.11 7.71 -5.78
N GLU A 268 19.89 8.04 -5.38
CA GLU A 268 19.61 8.83 -4.17
C GLU A 268 19.48 7.93 -2.94
N TYR A 269 18.69 6.85 -3.04
CA TYR A 269 18.32 6.04 -1.87
C TYR A 269 19.03 4.69 -1.74
N ARG A 270 19.80 4.27 -2.75
CA ARG A 270 20.46 2.94 -2.80
C ARG A 270 19.52 1.74 -2.68
N ILE A 271 18.25 1.96 -3.02
CA ILE A 271 17.19 0.95 -3.09
C ILE A 271 17.20 0.31 -4.48
N LYS A 272 17.15 -1.03 -4.56
CA LYS A 272 17.10 -1.73 -5.85
C LYS A 272 15.68 -1.67 -6.42
N PRO A 273 15.48 -1.09 -7.63
CA PRO A 273 14.17 -1.08 -8.27
C PRO A 273 13.81 -2.47 -8.79
N VAL A 274 12.66 -3.00 -8.37
CA VAL A 274 12.09 -4.28 -8.84
C VAL A 274 10.74 -3.99 -9.49
N ILE A 275 10.79 -3.24 -10.58
CA ILE A 275 9.63 -2.68 -11.27
C ILE A 275 9.42 -3.40 -12.59
N ASP A 276 8.23 -3.92 -12.86
CA ASP A 276 7.94 -4.56 -14.17
C ASP A 276 8.04 -3.54 -15.32
N ILE A 277 8.32 -4.00 -16.54
CA ILE A 277 8.65 -3.11 -17.67
C ILE A 277 7.64 -3.25 -18.82
N ARG A 278 7.30 -2.11 -19.43
CA ARG A 278 6.44 -2.06 -20.62
C ARG A 278 7.30 -2.28 -21.87
N ASN A 279 6.74 -2.88 -22.93
CA ASN A 279 7.38 -2.74 -24.22
C ASN A 279 7.01 -1.38 -24.82
N THR A 280 8.00 -0.52 -25.04
CA THR A 280 7.84 0.83 -25.61
C THR A 280 8.55 1.00 -26.94
N TRP A 281 9.22 -0.04 -27.44
CA TRP A 281 9.88 -0.03 -28.75
C TRP A 281 8.82 -0.02 -29.86
N ARG A 282 9.06 0.77 -30.90
CA ARG A 282 8.08 1.08 -31.98
C ARG A 282 8.56 0.72 -33.37
N ASP A 283 9.85 0.44 -33.49
CA ASP A 283 10.56 -0.01 -34.69
C ASP A 283 10.20 -1.45 -35.08
N GLY A 284 9.67 -2.24 -34.13
CA GLY A 284 9.39 -3.66 -34.33
C GLY A 284 10.61 -4.55 -34.08
N GLU A 285 11.73 -3.95 -33.68
CA GLU A 285 12.94 -4.68 -33.31
C GLU A 285 12.70 -5.48 -32.02
N GLU A 286 13.19 -6.71 -32.00
CA GLU A 286 13.09 -7.57 -30.82
C GLU A 286 14.27 -7.37 -29.87
N THR A 287 15.39 -6.86 -30.37
CA THR A 287 16.64 -6.69 -29.63
C THR A 287 17.43 -5.47 -30.09
N TRP A 288 18.21 -4.88 -29.17
CA TRP A 288 19.13 -3.78 -29.43
C TRP A 288 20.57 -4.21 -29.17
N LEU A 289 21.51 -3.71 -29.97
CA LEU A 289 22.95 -3.97 -29.81
C LEU A 289 23.48 -3.20 -28.59
N VAL A 290 24.23 -3.88 -27.71
CA VAL A 290 24.93 -3.22 -26.61
C VAL A 290 26.01 -2.31 -27.18
N THR A 291 26.07 -1.07 -26.70
CA THR A 291 27.04 -0.07 -27.14
C THR A 291 28.48 -0.60 -27.05
N GLY A 292 29.24 -0.46 -28.14
CA GLY A 292 30.62 -0.93 -28.24
C GLY A 292 30.79 -2.45 -28.27
N LYS A 293 29.72 -3.20 -28.60
CA LYS A 293 29.77 -4.64 -28.89
C LYS A 293 29.29 -4.90 -30.30
N GLU A 294 29.76 -5.99 -30.90
CA GLU A 294 29.39 -6.38 -32.28
C GLU A 294 28.33 -7.48 -32.31
N ASN A 295 28.31 -8.34 -31.27
CA ASN A 295 27.51 -9.55 -31.27
C ASN A 295 26.70 -9.76 -29.98
N ILE A 296 26.58 -8.73 -29.15
CA ILE A 296 25.82 -8.79 -27.90
C ILE A 296 24.61 -7.89 -27.99
N VAL A 297 23.43 -8.48 -27.86
CA VAL A 297 22.16 -7.76 -27.96
C VAL A 297 21.34 -7.97 -26.70
N TYR A 298 20.35 -7.12 -26.45
CA TYR A 298 19.41 -7.27 -25.34
C TYR A 298 17.98 -6.99 -25.78
N ASP A 299 17.00 -7.62 -25.12
CA ASP A 299 15.59 -7.32 -25.34
C ASP A 299 15.07 -6.23 -24.39
N TYR A 300 13.84 -5.75 -24.62
CA TYR A 300 13.22 -4.73 -23.76
C TYR A 300 13.03 -5.18 -22.29
N ARG A 301 13.16 -6.48 -21.99
CA ARG A 301 13.08 -7.04 -20.64
C ARG A 301 14.45 -7.12 -19.95
N GLY A 302 15.52 -6.73 -20.64
CA GLY A 302 16.89 -6.80 -20.13
C GLY A 302 17.47 -8.21 -20.14
N THR A 303 16.89 -9.13 -20.91
CA THR A 303 17.55 -10.39 -21.24
C THR A 303 18.66 -10.09 -22.22
N VAL A 304 19.87 -10.55 -21.93
CA VAL A 304 21.05 -10.30 -22.76
C VAL A 304 21.37 -11.56 -23.53
N TYR A 305 21.67 -11.43 -24.83
CA TYR A 305 21.97 -12.53 -25.72
C TYR A 305 23.34 -12.33 -26.36
N CYS A 306 24.09 -13.42 -26.49
CA CYS A 306 25.27 -13.50 -27.34
C CYS A 306 24.86 -14.13 -28.67
N CYS A 307 25.14 -13.44 -29.76
CA CYS A 307 25.00 -13.93 -31.12
C CYS A 307 26.32 -14.58 -31.54
N CYS A 308 26.28 -15.82 -32.02
CA CYS A 308 27.46 -16.49 -32.55
C CYS A 308 27.98 -15.74 -33.78
N PRO A 309 29.23 -15.25 -33.81
CA PRO A 309 29.74 -14.50 -34.96
C PRO A 309 29.77 -15.28 -36.28
N GLU A 310 29.77 -16.62 -36.21
CA GLU A 310 29.81 -17.48 -37.40
C GLU A 310 28.41 -17.94 -37.84
N THR A 311 27.55 -18.30 -36.89
CA THR A 311 26.27 -18.97 -37.19
C THR A 311 25.05 -18.11 -36.90
N ASN A 312 25.24 -16.89 -36.36
CA ASN A 312 24.18 -16.00 -35.89
C ASN A 312 23.21 -16.61 -34.87
N LYS A 313 23.55 -17.76 -34.27
CA LYS A 313 22.72 -18.41 -33.25
C LYS A 313 22.70 -17.57 -31.98
N HIS A 314 21.50 -17.12 -31.56
CA HIS A 314 21.28 -16.39 -30.32
C HIS A 314 21.30 -17.33 -29.11
N ARG A 315 22.01 -16.94 -28.07
CA ARG A 315 22.04 -17.66 -26.77
C ARG A 315 21.95 -16.67 -25.64
N GLU A 316 21.03 -16.88 -24.71
CA GLU A 316 20.90 -16.06 -23.50
C GLU A 316 22.20 -16.12 -22.67
N MET A 317 22.73 -14.97 -22.30
CA MET A 317 23.93 -14.85 -21.47
C MET A 317 23.59 -15.02 -19.99
N ALA A 318 24.48 -15.68 -19.25
CA ALA A 318 24.28 -15.88 -17.83
C ALA A 318 24.66 -14.62 -17.04
N PHE A 319 23.73 -14.13 -16.21
CA PHE A 319 24.01 -13.04 -15.28
C PHE A 319 25.07 -13.46 -14.25
N GLY A 320 26.18 -12.74 -14.21
CA GLY A 320 27.36 -13.02 -13.41
C GLY A 320 27.53 -12.18 -12.15
N GLY A 321 26.64 -11.22 -11.90
CA GLY A 321 26.66 -10.34 -10.72
C GLY A 321 26.62 -8.84 -11.08
N PHE A 322 26.31 -8.02 -10.08
CA PHE A 322 26.37 -6.56 -10.16
C PHE A 322 27.67 -6.07 -9.49
N GLU A 323 28.50 -5.35 -10.24
CA GLU A 323 29.74 -4.77 -9.77
C GLU A 323 29.46 -3.32 -9.35
N LYS A 324 29.23 -3.09 -8.04
CA LYS A 324 28.79 -1.81 -7.47
C LYS A 324 29.71 -0.65 -7.81
N ASP A 325 31.03 -0.84 -7.67
CA ASP A 325 32.01 0.23 -7.87
C ASP A 325 32.12 0.70 -9.33
N ARG A 326 31.74 -0.17 -10.27
CA ARG A 326 31.75 0.13 -11.72
C ARG A 326 30.36 0.46 -12.26
N GLU A 327 29.33 0.30 -11.44
CA GLU A 327 27.92 0.34 -11.85
C GLU A 327 27.66 -0.47 -13.12
N THR A 328 28.14 -1.72 -13.14
CA THR A 328 27.98 -2.61 -14.29
C THR A 328 27.40 -3.96 -13.91
N LEU A 329 26.63 -4.55 -14.83
CA LEU A 329 26.15 -5.91 -14.76
C LEU A 329 27.10 -6.80 -15.55
N LYS A 330 27.68 -7.80 -14.89
CA LYS A 330 28.54 -8.79 -15.51
C LYS A 330 27.68 -9.86 -16.17
N TYR A 331 27.99 -10.21 -17.41
CA TYR A 331 27.37 -11.33 -18.12
C TYR A 331 28.44 -12.28 -18.64
N ARG A 332 28.23 -13.59 -18.47
CA ARG A 332 29.19 -14.62 -18.85
C ARG A 332 28.86 -15.18 -20.23
N CYS A 333 29.90 -15.54 -20.97
CA CYS A 333 29.74 -16.24 -22.25
C CYS A 333 28.90 -17.52 -22.05
N PRO A 334 27.79 -17.69 -22.78
CA PRO A 334 26.90 -18.84 -22.59
C PRO A 334 27.59 -20.17 -22.92
N ALA A 335 28.46 -20.18 -23.93
CA ALA A 335 29.22 -21.37 -24.30
C ALA A 335 30.14 -21.86 -23.17
N ARG A 336 30.90 -20.95 -22.54
CA ARG A 336 31.76 -21.31 -21.40
C ARG A 336 30.97 -21.59 -20.13
N HIS A 337 29.89 -20.86 -19.88
CA HIS A 337 29.15 -20.99 -18.64
C HIS A 337 28.24 -22.22 -18.60
N TYR A 338 27.55 -22.50 -19.70
CA TYR A 338 26.63 -23.64 -19.81
C TYR A 338 27.28 -24.87 -20.43
N GLY A 339 28.55 -24.79 -20.86
CA GLY A 339 29.26 -25.90 -21.51
C GLY A 339 28.70 -26.27 -22.88
N VAL A 340 28.16 -25.30 -23.62
CA VAL A 340 27.57 -25.54 -24.95
C VAL A 340 28.54 -25.20 -26.07
N GLU A 341 28.56 -26.00 -27.12
CA GLU A 341 29.41 -25.78 -28.28
C GLU A 341 29.04 -24.48 -29.03
N CYS A 342 30.05 -23.70 -29.43
CA CYS A 342 29.90 -22.48 -30.21
C CYS A 342 31.01 -22.39 -31.26
N ARG A 343 30.64 -22.49 -32.54
CA ARG A 343 31.59 -22.49 -33.66
C ARG A 343 32.42 -21.21 -33.75
N GLY A 344 31.79 -20.04 -33.60
CA GLY A 344 32.50 -18.75 -33.59
C GLY A 344 33.22 -18.41 -32.28
N MET A 345 33.67 -19.39 -31.48
CA MET A 345 34.30 -19.12 -30.18
C MET A 345 35.68 -18.45 -30.31
N GLU A 346 36.49 -18.85 -31.29
CA GLU A 346 37.85 -18.35 -31.48
C GLU A 346 37.90 -16.86 -31.87
N GLN A 347 36.93 -16.41 -32.67
CA GLN A 347 36.82 -15.02 -33.13
C GLN A 347 35.95 -14.12 -32.22
N CYS A 348 35.40 -14.65 -31.13
CA CYS A 348 34.46 -13.92 -30.29
C CYS A 348 35.15 -13.13 -29.17
N ALA A 349 35.08 -11.80 -29.23
CA ALA A 349 35.61 -10.90 -28.20
C ALA A 349 34.89 -11.02 -26.84
N ALA A 350 33.71 -11.66 -26.79
CA ALA A 350 32.90 -11.82 -25.57
C ALA A 350 33.15 -13.13 -24.81
N THR A 351 34.15 -13.93 -25.20
CA THR A 351 34.46 -15.24 -24.56
C THR A 351 34.78 -15.12 -23.06
N GLY A 352 35.43 -14.04 -22.63
CA GLY A 352 35.69 -13.73 -21.21
C GLY A 352 34.45 -13.27 -20.42
N GLY A 353 33.31 -13.10 -21.09
CA GLY A 353 32.16 -12.37 -20.58
C GLY A 353 32.29 -10.86 -20.82
N ILE A 354 31.20 -10.15 -20.59
CA ILE A 354 31.11 -8.70 -20.78
C ILE A 354 30.60 -8.02 -19.51
N ARG A 355 30.69 -6.70 -19.51
CA ARG A 355 30.07 -5.82 -18.51
C ARG A 355 29.22 -4.81 -19.25
N ILE A 356 27.97 -4.69 -18.84
CA ILE A 356 27.03 -3.69 -19.36
C ILE A 356 26.86 -2.63 -18.27
N PRO A 357 27.21 -1.36 -18.52
CA PRO A 357 27.01 -0.30 -17.54
C PRO A 357 25.52 -0.01 -17.38
N LEU A 358 25.08 0.39 -16.17
CA LEU A 358 23.67 0.75 -15.96
C LEU A 358 23.23 1.92 -16.85
N VAL A 359 24.16 2.81 -17.22
CA VAL A 359 23.89 3.95 -18.10
C VAL A 359 23.58 3.57 -19.54
N GLU A 360 23.82 2.32 -19.96
CA GLU A 360 23.42 1.81 -21.28
C GLU A 360 21.92 2.03 -21.52
N ASP A 361 21.11 1.68 -20.52
CA ASP A 361 19.69 2.01 -20.46
C ASP A 361 19.23 1.90 -18.99
N ARG A 362 19.05 3.04 -18.32
CA ARG A 362 18.66 3.12 -16.90
C ARG A 362 17.24 2.63 -16.62
N ARG A 363 16.44 2.38 -17.66
CA ARG A 363 15.12 1.75 -17.55
C ARG A 363 15.24 0.22 -17.48
N ILE A 364 16.11 -0.34 -18.31
CA ILE A 364 16.29 -1.77 -18.50
C ILE A 364 17.32 -2.33 -17.52
N PHE A 365 18.52 -1.75 -17.51
CA PHE A 365 19.64 -2.18 -16.68
C PHE A 365 19.59 -1.46 -15.34
N THR A 366 19.29 -2.25 -14.31
CA THR A 366 19.24 -1.79 -12.93
C THR A 366 20.21 -2.64 -12.09
N PRO A 367 20.57 -2.22 -10.86
CA PRO A 367 21.50 -2.94 -9.98
C PRO A 367 21.08 -4.38 -9.65
N LEU A 368 19.82 -4.74 -9.94
CA LEU A 368 19.31 -6.09 -9.89
C LEU A 368 18.81 -6.51 -11.28
N ALA A 369 19.64 -7.25 -12.02
CA ALA A 369 19.29 -7.72 -13.35
C ALA A 369 17.94 -8.45 -13.36
N ARG A 370 17.06 -8.09 -14.30
CA ARG A 370 15.70 -8.64 -14.46
C ARG A 370 15.70 -10.15 -14.75
N SER A 371 16.73 -10.63 -15.45
CA SER A 371 16.94 -12.06 -15.72
C SER A 371 17.32 -12.87 -14.49
N SER A 372 17.78 -12.23 -13.39
CA SER A 372 18.24 -12.92 -12.20
C SER A 372 17.11 -13.62 -11.43
N TYR A 373 17.42 -14.76 -10.80
CA TYR A 373 16.49 -15.44 -9.89
C TYR A 373 16.08 -14.55 -8.72
N LYS A 374 17.01 -13.74 -8.19
CA LYS A 374 16.74 -12.81 -7.08
C LYS A 374 15.70 -11.75 -7.48
N TRP A 375 15.73 -11.24 -8.71
CA TRP A 375 14.70 -10.33 -9.22
C TRP A 375 13.32 -11.00 -9.20
N LYS A 376 13.19 -12.22 -9.74
CA LYS A 376 11.94 -12.97 -9.75
C LYS A 376 11.39 -13.23 -8.34
N THR A 377 12.27 -13.57 -7.40
CA THR A 377 11.89 -13.80 -5.99
C THR A 377 11.41 -12.52 -5.31
N LEU A 378 12.11 -11.40 -5.50
CA LEU A 378 11.70 -10.12 -4.92
C LEU A 378 10.43 -9.58 -5.57
N TYR A 379 10.26 -9.74 -6.88
CA TYR A 379 9.07 -9.27 -7.59
C TYR A 379 7.79 -9.97 -7.11
N LYS A 380 7.85 -11.25 -6.72
CA LYS A 380 6.70 -11.97 -6.12
C LYS A 380 6.18 -11.30 -4.84
N LYS A 381 7.06 -10.63 -4.08
CA LYS A 381 6.68 -9.91 -2.85
C LYS A 381 5.83 -8.67 -3.13
N ARG A 382 5.78 -8.16 -4.37
CA ARG A 382 4.86 -7.08 -4.79
C ARG A 382 3.43 -7.35 -4.37
N THR A 383 2.97 -8.61 -4.42
CA THR A 383 1.61 -9.03 -4.05
C THR A 383 1.21 -8.69 -2.60
N ALA A 384 2.15 -8.34 -1.73
CA ALA A 384 1.86 -7.84 -0.38
C ALA A 384 0.95 -6.59 -0.40
N VAL A 385 1.18 -5.65 -1.32
CA VAL A 385 0.36 -4.44 -1.44
C VAL A 385 -1.07 -4.76 -1.89
N GLU A 386 -1.24 -5.77 -2.75
CA GLU A 386 -2.54 -6.25 -3.19
C GLU A 386 -3.33 -6.86 -2.02
N ARG A 387 -2.64 -7.57 -1.10
CA ARG A 387 -3.26 -8.12 0.12
C ARG A 387 -3.66 -7.02 1.11
N VAL A 388 -2.85 -5.97 1.27
CA VAL A 388 -3.24 -4.79 2.07
C VAL A 388 -4.45 -4.10 1.45
N ASN A 389 -4.46 -3.93 0.13
CA ASN A 389 -5.58 -3.39 -0.63
C ASN A 389 -6.88 -4.21 -0.43
N ALA A 390 -6.79 -5.54 -0.45
CA ALA A 390 -7.92 -6.42 -0.20
C ALA A 390 -8.47 -6.27 1.24
N ARG A 391 -7.58 -6.17 2.24
CA ARG A 391 -7.99 -5.88 3.64
C ARG A 391 -8.75 -4.56 3.74
N LEU A 392 -8.30 -3.52 3.03
CA LEU A 392 -9.00 -2.23 3.00
C LEU A 392 -10.40 -2.34 2.37
N ASP A 393 -10.55 -3.10 1.28
CA ASP A 393 -11.85 -3.31 0.64
C ASP A 393 -12.84 -4.03 1.56
N GLU A 394 -12.42 -5.19 2.06
CA GLU A 394 -13.30 -6.14 2.74
C GLU A 394 -13.51 -5.75 4.20
N ALA A 395 -12.43 -5.61 4.98
CA ALA A 395 -12.51 -5.41 6.42
C ALA A 395 -12.72 -3.94 6.82
N TYR A 396 -12.24 -2.98 6.03
CA TYR A 396 -12.42 -1.56 6.29
C TYR A 396 -13.53 -0.91 5.43
N GLY A 397 -14.24 -1.72 4.63
CA GLY A 397 -15.46 -1.33 3.95
C GLY A 397 -15.27 -0.35 2.79
N PHE A 398 -14.08 -0.25 2.21
CA PHE A 398 -13.84 0.63 1.05
C PHE A 398 -14.45 0.11 -0.26
N GLU A 399 -14.89 -1.15 -0.32
CA GLU A 399 -15.64 -1.65 -1.48
C GLU A 399 -17.10 -1.15 -1.49
N LYS A 400 -17.72 -1.06 -0.31
CA LYS A 400 -19.11 -0.64 -0.12
C LYS A 400 -19.21 0.57 0.79
N HIS A 401 -18.80 1.73 0.28
CA HIS A 401 -18.82 2.98 1.05
C HIS A 401 -19.76 4.05 0.47
N PHE A 402 -20.21 4.96 1.34
CA PHE A 402 -20.94 6.18 0.96
C PHE A 402 -20.13 7.46 1.21
N ILE A 403 -18.80 7.34 1.34
CA ILE A 403 -17.89 8.45 1.60
C ILE A 403 -17.81 9.35 0.36
N ARG A 404 -18.02 10.64 0.56
CA ARG A 404 -17.97 11.67 -0.49
C ARG A 404 -17.12 12.87 -0.07
N GLY A 405 -16.26 13.33 -0.97
CA GLY A 405 -15.30 14.40 -0.78
C GLY A 405 -13.90 13.88 -0.49
N LEU A 406 -12.89 14.45 -1.15
CA LEU A 406 -11.48 14.04 -1.05
C LEU A 406 -10.96 14.16 0.38
N LYS A 407 -11.32 15.24 1.09
CA LYS A 407 -10.92 15.41 2.50
C LYS A 407 -11.49 14.33 3.41
N LYS A 408 -12.75 13.93 3.19
CA LYS A 408 -13.37 12.83 3.95
C LYS A 408 -12.72 11.50 3.60
N MET A 409 -12.42 11.27 2.33
CA MET A 409 -11.75 10.05 1.89
C MET A 409 -10.35 9.94 2.50
N LYS A 410 -9.56 11.01 2.47
CA LYS A 410 -8.25 11.10 3.15
C LYS A 410 -8.35 10.73 4.62
N LEU A 411 -9.26 11.37 5.36
CA LEU A 411 -9.46 11.07 6.78
C LEU A 411 -9.85 9.60 6.99
N ARG A 412 -10.78 9.07 6.19
CA ARG A 412 -11.23 7.67 6.34
C ARG A 412 -10.12 6.67 6.05
N CYS A 413 -9.32 6.87 5.00
CA CYS A 413 -8.15 6.03 4.73
C CYS A 413 -7.13 6.14 5.85
N GLY A 414 -6.84 7.36 6.33
CA GLY A 414 -5.92 7.60 7.45
C GLY A 414 -6.34 6.85 8.71
N LEU A 415 -7.61 6.97 9.11
CA LEU A 415 -8.15 6.26 10.28
C LEU A 415 -8.07 4.73 10.13
N ALA A 416 -8.41 4.18 8.96
CA ALA A 416 -8.36 2.75 8.71
C ALA A 416 -6.92 2.20 8.80
N LEU A 417 -5.97 2.87 8.13
CA LEU A 417 -4.56 2.49 8.14
C LEU A 417 -3.92 2.65 9.52
N MET A 418 -4.28 3.73 10.24
CA MET A 418 -3.85 3.97 11.61
C MET A 418 -4.35 2.87 12.56
N VAL A 419 -5.63 2.48 12.48
CA VAL A 419 -6.20 1.38 13.27
C VAL A 419 -5.52 0.05 12.93
N MET A 420 -5.20 -0.20 11.66
CA MET A 420 -4.42 -1.38 11.24
C MET A 420 -3.05 -1.43 11.94
N LEU A 421 -2.32 -0.32 11.96
CA LEU A 421 -1.01 -0.25 12.61
C LEU A 421 -1.10 -0.32 14.14
N ALA A 422 -2.10 0.31 14.75
CA ALA A 422 -2.31 0.25 16.20
C ALA A 422 -2.59 -1.18 16.67
N MET A 423 -3.41 -1.95 15.93
CA MET A 423 -3.59 -3.38 16.19
C MET A 423 -2.26 -4.14 16.08
N ALA A 424 -1.46 -3.86 15.05
CA ALA A 424 -0.16 -4.52 14.89
C ALA A 424 0.79 -4.21 16.06
N VAL A 425 0.91 -2.94 16.47
CA VAL A 425 1.69 -2.52 17.64
C VAL A 425 1.24 -3.25 18.89
N GLY A 426 -0.07 -3.29 19.15
CA GLY A 426 -0.60 -3.96 20.33
C GLY A 426 -0.23 -5.43 20.38
N ARG A 427 -0.39 -6.16 19.26
CA ARG A 427 0.00 -7.58 19.19
C ARG A 427 1.49 -7.78 19.42
N LEU A 428 2.34 -6.92 18.83
CA LEU A 428 3.79 -6.96 19.02
C LEU A 428 4.17 -6.78 20.49
N ARG A 429 3.57 -5.79 21.17
CA ARG A 429 3.86 -5.50 22.58
C ARG A 429 3.36 -6.59 23.52
N GLN A 430 2.21 -7.18 23.22
CA GLN A 430 1.64 -8.28 24.03
C GLN A 430 2.31 -9.64 23.75
N LYS A 431 3.34 -9.68 22.90
CA LYS A 431 4.05 -10.91 22.47
C LYS A 431 3.12 -12.01 21.96
N GLN A 432 1.95 -11.62 21.42
CA GLN A 432 1.04 -12.54 20.77
C GLN A 432 1.71 -13.01 19.47
N GLY A 433 2.10 -14.28 19.43
CA GLY A 433 2.89 -14.84 18.33
C GLY A 433 2.19 -14.73 16.96
N ILE A 434 2.95 -14.24 15.97
CA ILE A 434 2.82 -14.45 14.51
C ILE A 434 1.51 -14.00 13.81
N ASP A 435 0.45 -13.57 14.50
CA ASP A 435 -0.79 -13.12 13.85
C ASP A 435 -0.86 -11.60 13.55
N LEU A 436 0.27 -10.98 13.20
CA LEU A 436 0.35 -9.56 12.83
C LEU A 436 -0.56 -9.18 11.64
N ARG A 437 -0.92 -10.15 10.81
CA ARG A 437 -1.68 -9.97 9.57
C ARG A 437 -3.18 -10.18 9.73
N SER A 438 -3.63 -10.78 10.84
CA SER A 438 -5.04 -11.14 11.06
C SER A 438 -5.84 -9.91 11.47
N LEU A 439 -6.97 -9.60 10.85
CA LEU A 439 -7.86 -8.54 11.35
C LEU A 439 -8.96 -9.06 12.29
N VAL A 440 -9.12 -10.39 12.35
CA VAL A 440 -10.31 -11.06 12.89
C VAL A 440 -9.98 -11.88 14.15
N LYS A 441 -8.74 -12.34 14.33
CA LYS A 441 -8.36 -13.07 15.55
C LYS A 441 -7.83 -12.12 16.61
N ALA A 442 -8.47 -12.12 17.78
CA ALA A 442 -7.80 -11.84 19.05
C ALA A 442 -7.02 -13.10 19.46
N ALA A 443 -5.89 -12.90 20.16
CA ALA A 443 -4.88 -13.86 20.63
C ALA A 443 -5.09 -15.36 20.33
#